data_AF-A0A963QAR3-F1
#
_entry.id   AF-A0A963QAR3-F1
#
_cell.length_a   1.000
_cell.length_b   1.000
_cell.length_c   1.000
_cell.angle_alpha   90.00
_cell.angle_beta   90.00
_cell.angle_gamma   90.00
#
_symmetry.space_group_name_H-M   'P 1'
#
loop_
_entity.id
_entity.type
_entity.pdbx_description
1 polymer ?
#
loop_
_entity_poly.entity_id
_entity_poly.type
_entity_poly.pdbx_seq_one_letter_code
_entity_poly.pdbx_strand_id
1 'polypeptide(L)'
;RQVWVNFALPDYHRVQVIDTPTHTVVKTLEPGAAVLHLEFTPRGDAVWISSRDANRVSVIDTRSFATLARLDMPAPSGIFFTSRAARMGF
;
A
#
# COMPACT_ATOMS: atom_id res chain seq x y z
N ARG A 1 -12.95 9.41 -4.34
CA ARG A 1 -11.73 9.80 -3.58
C ARG A 1 -11.54 8.69 -2.55
N GLN A 2 -10.33 8.15 -2.38
CA GLN A 2 -10.13 6.94 -1.58
C GLN A 2 -9.13 7.18 -0.46
N VAL A 3 -9.29 6.45 0.65
CA VAL A 3 -8.26 6.25 1.67
C VAL A 3 -7.92 4.77 1.74
N TRP A 4 -6.63 4.46 1.93
CA TRP A 4 -6.13 3.10 2.02
C TRP A 4 -5.60 2.87 3.42
N VAL A 5 -6.00 1.77 4.06
CA VAL A 5 -5.76 1.51 5.48
C VAL A 5 -5.17 0.11 5.65
N ASN A 6 -4.03 0.00 6.32
CA ASN A 6 -3.50 -1.26 6.84
C ASN A 6 -3.88 -1.44 8.32
N PHE A 7 -3.70 -2.65 8.84
CA PHE A 7 -4.18 -3.03 10.18
C PHE A 7 -3.03 -3.51 11.06
N ALA A 8 -3.24 -3.43 12.37
CA ALA A 8 -2.47 -4.21 13.34
C ALA A 8 -3.00 -5.65 13.42
N LEU A 9 -2.44 -6.47 14.31
CA LEU A 9 -2.97 -7.80 14.58
C LEU A 9 -4.46 -7.74 14.99
N PRO A 10 -5.28 -8.72 14.57
CA PRO A 10 -4.94 -9.92 13.80
C PRO A 10 -4.94 -9.72 12.27
N ASP A 11 -5.42 -8.57 11.77
CA ASP A 11 -5.70 -8.33 10.35
C ASP A 11 -4.55 -7.68 9.57
N TYR A 12 -3.36 -7.61 10.16
CA TYR A 12 -2.09 -7.09 9.61
C TYR A 12 -1.64 -7.63 8.24
N HIS A 13 -2.35 -8.58 7.65
CA HIS A 13 -2.14 -9.07 6.29
C HIS A 13 -3.00 -8.33 5.25
N ARG A 14 -3.90 -7.44 5.69
CA ARG A 14 -4.91 -6.77 4.88
C ARG A 14 -4.60 -5.31 4.63
N VAL A 15 -5.09 -4.83 3.49
CA VAL A 15 -5.25 -3.42 3.16
C VAL A 15 -6.67 -3.19 2.67
N GLN A 16 -7.40 -2.25 3.26
CA GLN A 16 -8.72 -1.85 2.80
C GLN A 16 -8.65 -0.54 2.01
N VAL A 17 -9.38 -0.50 0.90
CA VAL A 17 -9.63 0.70 0.11
C VAL A 17 -11.03 1.17 0.41
N ILE A 18 -11.15 2.36 0.98
CA ILE A 18 -12.41 2.96 1.42
C ILE A 18 -12.73 4.16 0.55
N ASP A 19 -13.94 4.20 -0.04
CA ASP A 19 -14.44 5.39 -0.70
C ASP A 19 -14.80 6.44 0.37
N THR A 20 -14.20 7.62 0.28
CA THR A 20 -14.34 8.63 1.33
C THR A 20 -15.70 9.35 1.31
N PRO A 21 -16.39 9.57 0.18
CA PRO A 21 -17.77 10.05 0.19
C PRO A 21 -18.78 9.11 0.84
N THR A 22 -18.74 7.81 0.52
CA THR A 22 -19.76 6.85 0.97
C THR A 22 -19.38 6.11 2.26
N HIS A 23 -18.12 6.20 2.68
CA HIS A 23 -17.55 5.43 3.78
C HIS A 23 -17.66 3.91 3.59
N THR A 24 -17.73 3.43 2.35
CA THR A 24 -17.84 2.01 2.06
C THR A 24 -16.49 1.42 1.65
N VAL A 25 -16.26 0.17 2.04
CA VAL A 25 -15.10 -0.60 1.57
C VAL A 25 -15.34 -0.99 0.10
N VAL A 26 -14.49 -0.48 -0.79
CA VAL A 26 -14.53 -0.78 -2.23
C VAL A 26 -13.72 -2.03 -2.56
N LYS A 27 -12.63 -2.25 -1.81
CA LYS A 27 -11.75 -3.40 -2.02
C LYS A 27 -11.04 -3.77 -0.73
N THR A 28 -10.88 -5.08 -0.51
CA THR A 28 -9.93 -5.63 0.45
C THR A 28 -8.82 -6.33 -0.33
N LEU A 29 -7.58 -5.99 -0.02
CA LEU A 29 -6.38 -6.55 -0.60
C LEU A 29 -5.63 -7.36 0.47
N GLU A 30 -4.93 -8.41 0.03
CA GLU A 30 -4.11 -9.26 0.90
C GLU A 30 -2.68 -9.35 0.33
N PRO A 31 -1.88 -8.27 0.43
CA PRO A 31 -0.53 -8.21 -0.15
C PRO A 31 0.48 -9.13 0.55
N GLY A 32 0.22 -9.51 1.81
CA GLY A 32 1.06 -10.38 2.61
C GLY A 32 1.07 -10.01 4.09
N ALA A 33 1.53 -10.92 4.94
CA ALA A 33 1.60 -10.71 6.39
C ALA A 33 2.50 -9.53 6.79
N ALA A 34 2.12 -8.84 7.87
CA ALA A 34 2.79 -7.66 8.41
C ALA A 34 2.97 -6.54 7.38
N VAL A 35 1.85 -6.00 6.88
CA VAL A 35 1.84 -4.77 6.08
C VAL A 35 2.29 -3.60 6.95
N LEU A 36 3.46 -3.02 6.65
CA LEU A 36 4.04 -1.94 7.46
C LEU A 36 3.90 -0.57 6.84
N HIS A 37 4.04 -0.44 5.51
CA HIS A 37 3.98 0.86 4.86
C HIS A 37 3.33 0.76 3.47
N LEU A 38 2.61 1.83 3.11
CA LEU A 38 2.06 2.05 1.79
C LEU A 38 2.60 3.39 1.30
N GLU A 39 3.14 3.41 0.09
CA GLU A 39 3.65 4.62 -0.54
C GLU A 39 3.06 4.76 -1.94
N PHE A 40 2.37 5.86 -2.19
CA PHE A 40 1.80 6.16 -3.50
C PHE A 40 2.85 6.78 -4.42
N THR A 41 2.81 6.37 -5.68
CA THR A 41 3.52 7.09 -6.75
C THR A 41 3.04 8.55 -6.85
N PRO A 42 3.84 9.48 -7.38
CA PRO A 42 3.52 10.92 -7.34
C PRO A 42 2.22 11.29 -8.07
N ARG A 43 1.88 10.53 -9.12
CA ARG A 43 0.63 10.69 -9.88
C ARG A 43 -0.53 9.87 -9.31
N GLY A 44 -0.26 9.03 -8.31
CA GLY A 44 -1.25 8.20 -7.64
C GLY A 44 -1.78 7.03 -8.46
N ASP A 45 -1.16 6.69 -9.59
CA ASP A 45 -1.56 5.59 -10.49
C ASP A 45 -1.18 4.21 -9.95
N ALA A 46 -0.15 4.13 -9.12
CA ALA A 46 0.22 2.93 -8.38
C ALA A 46 0.53 3.21 -6.91
N VAL A 47 0.36 2.18 -6.07
CA VAL A 47 0.80 2.14 -4.67
C VAL A 47 1.76 0.98 -4.45
N TRP A 48 2.82 1.23 -3.69
CA TRP A 48 3.78 0.24 -3.28
C TRP A 48 3.50 -0.14 -1.83
N ILE A 49 3.42 -1.45 -1.56
CA ILE A 49 3.03 -1.97 -0.25
C ILE A 49 4.12 -2.92 0.24
N SER A 50 4.70 -2.64 1.40
CA SER A 50 5.67 -3.54 2.05
C SER A 50 4.97 -4.50 3.01
N SER A 51 5.22 -5.79 2.83
CA SER A 51 4.77 -6.86 3.72
C SER A 51 6.01 -7.53 4.33
N ARG A 52 6.33 -7.15 5.59
CA ARG A 52 7.61 -7.50 6.23
C ARG A 52 7.78 -9.00 6.35
N ASP A 53 6.83 -9.65 7.00
CA ASP A 53 6.94 -11.07 7.34
C ASP A 53 6.68 -11.96 6.11
N ALA A 54 6.14 -11.40 5.03
CA ALA A 54 6.04 -12.05 3.72
C ALA A 54 7.27 -11.85 2.83
N ASN A 55 8.29 -11.10 3.27
CA ASN A 55 9.51 -10.81 2.51
C ASN A 55 9.23 -10.27 1.09
N ARG A 56 8.28 -9.33 0.97
CA ARG A 56 7.84 -8.83 -0.34
C ARG A 56 7.37 -7.39 -0.33
N VAL A 57 7.64 -6.69 -1.43
CA VAL A 57 6.94 -5.47 -1.83
C VAL A 57 6.01 -5.78 -3.02
N SER A 58 4.74 -5.38 -2.91
CA SER A 58 3.76 -5.50 -3.99
C SER A 58 3.44 -4.13 -4.57
N VAL A 59 3.40 -4.01 -5.90
CA VAL A 59 3.00 -2.79 -6.61
C VAL A 59 1.61 -3.01 -7.17
N ILE A 60 0.65 -2.17 -6.79
CA ILE A 60 -0.77 -2.30 -7.13
C ILE A 60 -1.21 -1.08 -7.94
N ASP A 61 -1.90 -1.31 -9.06
CA ASP A 61 -2.57 -0.25 -9.81
C ASP A 61 -3.79 0.25 -9.02
N THR A 62 -3.89 1.56 -8.81
CA THR A 62 -4.90 2.14 -7.90
C THR A 62 -6.31 2.20 -8.49
N ARG A 63 -6.45 2.02 -9.81
CA ARG A 63 -7.74 2.09 -10.51
C ARG A 63 -8.38 0.72 -10.67
N SER A 64 -7.60 -0.25 -11.11
CA SER A 64 -8.03 -1.63 -11.38
C SER A 64 -7.81 -2.57 -10.19
N PHE A 65 -7.01 -2.17 -9.21
CA PHE A 65 -6.52 -3.01 -8.10
C PHE A 65 -5.72 -4.23 -8.56
N ALA A 66 -5.23 -4.24 -9.81
CA ALA A 66 -4.38 -5.29 -10.32
C ALA A 66 -2.99 -5.21 -9.69
N THR A 67 -2.38 -6.36 -9.40
CA THR A 67 -0.96 -6.41 -9.06
C THR A 67 -0.13 -6.19 -10.32
N LEU A 68 0.63 -5.10 -10.35
CA LEU A 68 1.54 -4.75 -11.44
C LEU A 68 2.88 -5.47 -11.33
N ALA A 69 3.39 -5.59 -10.10
CA ALA A 69 4.68 -6.24 -9.84
C ALA A 69 4.75 -6.81 -8.42
N ARG A 70 5.66 -7.77 -8.24
CA ARG A 70 6.10 -8.30 -6.94
C ARG A 70 7.61 -8.29 -6.90
N LEU A 71 8.16 -7.76 -5.83
CA LEU A 71 9.59 -7.69 -5.58
C LEU A 71 9.87 -8.45 -4.29
N ASP A 72 10.58 -9.58 -4.40
CA ASP A 72 10.95 -10.36 -3.23
C ASP A 72 12.22 -9.76 -2.60
N MET A 73 12.15 -9.48 -1.30
CA MET A 73 13.26 -8.92 -0.53
C MET A 73 13.07 -9.20 0.96
N PRO A 74 14.13 -9.43 1.73
CA PRO A 74 14.00 -9.79 3.14
C PRO A 74 13.48 -8.61 3.98
N ALA A 75 12.43 -8.89 4.77
CA ALA A 75 11.89 -8.02 5.82
C ALA A 75 11.72 -6.52 5.46
N PRO A 76 11.02 -6.15 4.36
CA PRO A 76 10.86 -4.76 3.97
C PRO A 76 10.03 -3.97 4.99
N SER A 77 10.34 -2.69 5.15
CA SER A 77 9.65 -1.76 6.06
C SER A 77 9.19 -0.49 5.34
N GLY A 78 9.89 0.64 5.48
CA GLY A 78 9.51 1.90 4.85
C GLY A 78 9.87 1.97 3.37
N ILE A 79 8.90 2.38 2.54
CA ILE A 79 9.10 2.77 1.13
C ILE A 79 8.97 4.29 1.01
N PHE A 80 9.93 4.95 0.36
CA PHE A 80 9.92 6.42 0.19
C PHE A 80 10.38 6.79 -1.23
N PHE A 81 9.54 7.53 -1.96
CA PHE A 81 9.94 8.04 -3.28
C PHE A 81 10.69 9.36 -3.21
N THR A 82 11.59 9.58 -4.16
CA THR A 82 12.37 10.83 -4.31
C THR A 82 11.50 12.06 -4.54
N SER A 83 10.26 11.90 -5.00
CA SER A 83 9.29 12.99 -5.12
C SER A 83 9.01 13.70 -3.80
N ARG A 84 9.19 13.02 -2.65
CA ARG A 84 9.09 13.64 -1.32
C ARG A 84 10.11 14.77 -1.15
N ALA A 85 11.29 14.67 -1.76
CA ALA A 85 12.32 15.71 -1.67
C ALA A 85 11.87 17.06 -2.27
N ALA A 86 10.90 17.05 -3.18
CA ALA A 86 10.36 18.25 -3.80
C ALA A 86 9.26 18.93 -2.95
N ARG A 87 8.92 18.38 -1.76
CA ARG A 87 7.81 18.87 -0.94
C ARG A 87 8.17 18.90 0.54
N MET A 88 8.16 20.09 1.13
CA MET A 88 8.41 20.24 2.57
C MET A 88 7.21 19.74 3.40
N GLY A 89 7.49 19.03 4.51
CA GLY A 89 6.48 18.62 5.50
C GLY A 89 5.84 17.23 5.28
N PHE A 90 6.57 16.28 4.67
CA PHE A 90 6.12 14.91 4.39
C PHE A 90 7.00 13.85 5.03
#